data_AF-X1FH25-F1
#
_entry.id   AF-X1FH25-F1
#
_cell.length_a   1.000
_cell.length_b   1.000
_cell.length_c   1.000
_cell.angle_alpha   90.00
_cell.angle_beta   90.00
_cell.angle_gamma   90.00
#
_symmetry.space_group_name_H-M   'P 1'
#
loop_
_entity.id
_entity.type
_entity.pdbx_description
1 polymer ?
#
loop_
_entity_poly.entity_id
_entity_poly.type
_entity_poly.pdbx_seq_one_letter_code
_entity_poly.pdbx_strand_id
1 'polypeptide(L)' 'MSQYANIISIGLEHPSVKQVVEIAEEILDENKVLSIDTLYYRAKKRLKLSRKGLNAIIQFLTNNKI' A
#
# COMPACT_ATOMS: atom_id res chain seq x y z
N MET A 1 9.74 -3.43 31.11
CA MET A 1 10.49 -3.86 29.91
C MET A 1 9.54 -3.82 28.72
N SER A 2 9.98 -3.13 27.66
CA SER A 2 9.42 -2.89 26.33
C SER A 2 7.91 -2.87 26.07
N GLN A 3 7.47 -1.66 25.76
CA GLN A 3 6.31 -1.30 24.94
C GLN A 3 6.45 -1.88 23.51
N TYR A 4 5.32 -2.07 22.83
CA TYR A 4 5.18 -2.36 21.38
C TYR A 4 5.28 -3.82 20.88
N ALA A 5 4.63 -4.77 21.54
CA ALA A 5 4.29 -6.05 20.92
C ALA A 5 3.01 -5.93 20.07
N ASN A 6 3.08 -5.21 18.95
CA ASN A 6 2.20 -5.36 17.77
C ASN A 6 2.68 -4.44 16.65
N ILE A 7 3.95 -4.56 16.28
CA ILE A 7 4.36 -4.20 14.93
C ILE A 7 3.91 -5.39 14.09
N ILE A 8 2.66 -5.37 13.62
CA ILE A 8 2.23 -6.27 12.55
C ILE A 8 3.25 -6.01 11.43
N SER A 9 4.14 -6.98 11.20
CA SER A 9 5.11 -6.89 10.12
C SER A 9 4.29 -6.68 8.85
N ILE A 10 4.34 -5.46 8.30
CA ILE A 10 3.68 -5.13 7.04
C ILE A 10 4.45 -5.90 5.98
N GLY A 11 4.09 -7.16 5.75
CA GLY A 11 4.62 -8.02 4.70
C GLY A 11 3.67 -8.05 3.50
N LEU A 12 4.13 -8.65 2.39
CA LEU A 12 3.27 -8.89 1.20
C LEU A 12 1.99 -9.66 1.54
N GLU A 13 2.01 -10.48 2.58
CA GLU A 13 0.84 -11.25 2.99
C GLU A 13 -0.25 -10.42 3.68
N HIS A 14 0.08 -9.20 4.12
CA HIS A 14 -0.88 -8.34 4.79
C HIS A 14 -2.02 -7.95 3.83
N PRO A 15 -3.30 -8.11 4.21
CA PRO A 15 -4.43 -7.86 3.31
C PRO A 15 -4.43 -6.47 2.68
N SER A 16 -4.10 -5.44 3.45
CA SER A 16 -4.01 -4.07 2.92
C SER A 16 -2.85 -3.88 1.93
N VAL A 17 -1.76 -4.64 2.04
CA VAL A 17 -0.65 -4.58 1.08
C VAL A 17 -1.09 -5.21 -0.22
N LYS A 18 -1.67 -6.42 -0.18
CA LYS A 18 -2.23 -7.09 -1.37
C LYS A 18 -3.22 -6.19 -2.11
N GLN A 19 -4.15 -5.59 -1.38
CA GLN A 19 -5.14 -4.70 -2.01
C GLN A 19 -4.53 -3.44 -2.60
N VAL A 20 -3.43 -2.91 -2.05
CA VAL A 20 -2.73 -1.76 -2.66
C VAL A 20 -2.01 -2.19 -3.95
N VAL A 21 -1.45 -3.40 -3.98
CA VAL A 21 -0.87 -3.98 -5.20
C VAL A 21 -1.94 -4.20 -6.26
N GLU A 22 -3.08 -4.80 -5.92
CA GLU A 22 -4.22 -4.99 -6.84
C GLU A 22 -4.69 -3.66 -7.44
N ILE A 23 -4.78 -2.59 -6.63
CA ILE A 23 -5.15 -1.25 -7.15
C ILE A 23 -4.09 -0.71 -8.10
N ALA A 24 -2.81 -0.97 -7.85
CA ALA A 24 -1.73 -0.55 -8.74
C ALA A 24 -1.79 -1.31 -10.08
N GLU A 25 -2.05 -2.61 -10.05
CA GLU A 25 -2.26 -3.44 -11.25
C GLU A 25 -3.48 -2.94 -12.05
N GLU A 26 -4.62 -2.68 -11.39
CA GLU A 26 -5.81 -2.12 -12.04
C GLU A 26 -5.53 -0.76 -12.73
N ILE A 27 -4.66 0.08 -12.15
CA ILE A 27 -4.27 1.36 -12.79
C ILE A 27 -3.45 1.11 -14.05
N LEU A 28 -2.52 0.15 -14.01
CA LEU A 28 -1.69 -0.22 -15.15
C LEU A 28 -2.51 -0.86 -16.27
N ASP A 29 -3.45 -1.75 -15.93
CA ASP A 29 -4.36 -2.40 -16.87
C ASP A 29 -5.27 -1.40 -17.59
N GLU A 30 -5.62 -0.29 -16.93
CA GLU A 30 -6.34 0.83 -17.56
C GLU A 30 -5.46 1.67 -18.52
N ASN A 31 -4.24 1.21 -18.86
CA ASN A 31 -3.22 1.94 -19.64
C ASN A 31 -2.89 3.32 -19.06
N LYS A 32 -3.06 3.51 -17.74
CA LYS A 32 -2.69 4.74 -17.06
C LYS A 32 -1.28 4.62 -16.50
N VAL A 33 -0.54 5.71 -16.56
CA VAL A 33 0.72 5.82 -15.82
C VAL A 33 0.43 5.67 -14.33
N LEU A 34 1.11 4.72 -13.68
CA LEU A 34 1.02 4.54 -12.24
C LEU A 34 1.63 5.76 -11.53
N SER A 35 0.77 6.71 -11.18
CA SER A 35 1.14 7.87 -10.36
C SER A 35 0.77 7.62 -8.90
N ILE A 36 1.66 8.06 -7.99
CA ILE A 36 1.46 7.93 -6.55
C ILE A 36 0.14 8.60 -6.14
N ASP A 37 -0.21 9.76 -6.70
CA ASP A 37 -1.46 10.45 -6.39
C ASP A 37 -2.71 9.66 -6.80
N THR A 38 -2.67 8.98 -7.96
CA THR A 38 -3.81 8.15 -8.41
C THR A 38 -3.94 6.91 -7.55
N LEU A 39 -2.84 6.24 -7.24
CA LEU A 39 -2.80 5.11 -6.31
C LEU A 39 -3.35 5.55 -4.94
N TYR A 40 -2.92 6.71 -4.47
CA TYR A 40 -3.34 7.30 -3.21
C TYR A 40 -4.84 7.56 -3.16
N TYR A 41 -5.37 8.20 -4.21
CA TYR A 41 -6.79 8.49 -4.34
C TYR A 41 -7.63 7.21 -4.33
N ARG A 42 -7.25 6.21 -5.14
CA ARG A 42 -7.98 4.94 -5.25
C ARG A 42 -7.91 4.12 -3.96
N ALA A 43 -6.73 3.99 -3.36
CA ALA A 43 -6.55 3.27 -2.10
C ALA A 43 -7.31 3.95 -0.95
N LYS A 44 -7.31 5.29 -0.87
CA LYS A 44 -8.12 6.03 0.11
C LYS A 44 -9.62 5.77 -0.11
N LYS A 45 -10.08 5.78 -1.35
CA LYS A 45 -11.50 5.58 -1.70
C LYS A 45 -11.98 4.15 -1.39
N ARG A 46 -11.16 3.13 -1.73
CA ARG A 46 -11.52 1.71 -1.60
C ARG A 46 -11.24 1.13 -0.22
N LEU A 47 -10.08 1.46 0.35
CA LEU A 47 -9.56 0.81 1.57
C LEU A 47 -9.70 1.68 2.82
N LYS A 48 -10.12 2.94 2.67
CA LYS A 48 -10.20 3.92 3.77
C LYS A 48 -8.89 4.06 4.56
N LEU A 49 -7.76 3.75 3.92
CA LEU A 49 -6.44 3.84 4.55
C LEU A 49 -6.07 5.31 4.80
N SER A 50 -5.41 5.55 5.93
CA SER A 50 -4.82 6.86 6.23
C SER A 50 -3.60 7.11 5.35
N ARG A 51 -3.21 8.40 5.21
CA ARG A 51 -2.01 8.79 4.45
C ARG A 51 -0.76 8.09 4.92
N LYS A 52 -0.63 8.01 6.24
CA LYS A 52 0.49 7.39 6.90
C LYS A 52 0.54 5.88 6.66
N GLY A 53 -0.61 5.20 6.72
CA GLY A 53 -0.70 3.76 6.46
C GLY A 53 -0.34 3.41 5.02
N LEU A 54 -0.88 4.15 4.06
CA LEU A 54 -0.57 3.91 2.65
C LEU A 54 0.89 4.24 2.31
N ASN A 55 1.43 5.33 2.84
CA ASN A 55 2.86 5.65 2.66
C ASN A 55 3.76 4.55 3.22
N ALA A 56 3.41 3.96 4.38
CA ALA A 56 4.17 2.85 4.95
C ALA A 56 4.15 1.62 4.02
N ILE A 57 3.00 1.31 3.41
CA ILE A 57 2.86 0.23 2.44
C ILE A 57 3.68 0.51 1.17
N ILE A 58 3.60 1.72 0.61
CA ILE A 58 4.36 2.10 -0.58
C ILE A 58 5.87 2.02 -0.29
N GLN A 59 6.32 2.57 0.83
CA GLN A 59 7.73 2.48 1.25
C GLN A 59 8.18 1.04 1.44
N PHE A 60 7.34 0.19 2.04
CA PHE A 60 7.60 -1.24 2.16
C PHE A 60 7.81 -1.88 0.77
N LEU A 61 6.93 -1.61 -0.20
CA LEU A 61 7.04 -2.16 -1.55
C LEU A 61 8.30 -1.66 -2.28
N THR A 62 8.60 -0.36 -2.22
CA THR A 62 9.77 0.22 -2.89
C THR A 62 11.11 -0.22 -2.27
N ASN A 63 11.17 -0.33 -0.93
CA ASN A 63 12.41 -0.69 -0.24
C ASN A 63 12.77 -2.17 -0.40
N ASN A 64 11.78 -3.04 -0.62
CA ASN A 64 12.04 -4.47 -0.83
C ASN A 64 12.48 -4.81 -2.27
N LYS A 65 12.58 -3.83 -3.18
CA LYS A 65 12.95 -4.04 -4.60
C LYS A 65 12.32 -5.31 -5.19
N ILE A 66 11.01 -5.46 -5.01
CA ILE A 66 10.24 -6.46 -5.76
C ILE A 66 10.02 -5.91 -7.16
#